data_AF-Q4TCT5-F1
#
_entry.id   AF-Q4TCT5-F1
#
_cell.length_a   1.000
_cell.length_b   1.000
_cell.length_c   1.000
_cell.angle_alpha   90.00
_cell.angle_beta   90.00
_cell.angle_gamma   90.00
#
_symmetry.space_group_name_H-M   'P 1'
#
loop_
_entity.id
_entity.type
_entity.pdbx_description
1 polymer ?
#
loop_
_entity_poly.entity_id
_entity_poly.type
_entity_poly.pdbx_seq_one_letter_code
_entity_poly.pdbx_strand_id
1 'polypeptide(L)'
;VCLSKWESEYNTNAINHNTDGSTDYGIFQINSRWWCNNDVTPTSNGCNIKCRALLTDDISVAIACAKRVVRDPQGIRAWVAWRNRCQGRDLSGYVAGCGL
;
A
#
# COMPACT_ATOMS: atom_id res chain seq x y z
N VAL A 1 -3.71 5.47 8.46
CA VAL A 1 -2.91 5.03 9.63
C VAL A 1 -3.08 3.53 9.92
N CYS A 2 -4.28 3.03 10.23
CA CYS A 2 -4.48 1.59 10.49
C CYS A 2 -3.93 0.67 9.37
N LEU A 3 -4.24 0.98 8.11
CA LEU A 3 -3.72 0.26 6.95
C LEU A 3 -2.18 0.11 7.02
N SER A 4 -1.47 1.24 7.09
CA SER A 4 -0.01 1.26 7.12
C SER A 4 0.59 0.49 8.31
N LYS A 5 -0.09 0.49 9.48
CA LYS A 5 0.36 -0.30 10.63
C LYS A 5 0.43 -1.79 10.30
N TRP A 6 -0.60 -2.30 9.66
CA TRP A 6 -0.77 -3.75 9.45
C TRP A 6 -0.21 -4.25 8.12
N GLU A 7 0.01 -3.36 7.16
CA GLU A 7 0.69 -3.70 5.91
C GLU A 7 2.21 -3.69 6.09
N SER A 8 2.78 -2.66 6.74
CA SER A 8 4.23 -2.43 6.71
C SER A 8 4.85 -2.12 8.07
N GLU A 9 4.07 -2.09 9.14
CA GLU A 9 4.51 -1.54 10.43
C GLU A 9 5.08 -0.12 10.31
N TYR A 10 4.53 0.66 9.39
CA TYR A 10 4.97 2.02 9.04
C TYR A 10 6.35 2.11 8.35
N ASN A 11 6.92 0.99 7.91
CA ASN A 11 8.20 0.96 7.23
C ASN A 11 8.05 1.30 5.73
N THR A 12 8.63 2.42 5.31
CA THR A 12 8.67 2.85 3.89
C THR A 12 9.50 1.92 3.01
N ASN A 13 10.41 1.14 3.58
CA ASN A 13 11.28 0.20 2.88
C ASN A 13 10.76 -1.24 2.94
N ALA A 14 9.52 -1.47 3.40
CA ALA A 14 8.94 -2.80 3.48
C ALA A 14 8.79 -3.44 2.08
N ILE A 15 9.23 -4.69 1.96
CA ILE A 15 9.10 -5.50 0.74
C ILE A 15 8.56 -6.87 1.16
N ASN A 16 7.48 -7.30 0.52
CA ASN A 16 6.92 -8.64 0.72
C ASN A 16 6.83 -9.37 -0.63
N HIS A 17 7.38 -10.57 -0.71
CA HIS A 17 7.37 -11.39 -1.92
C HIS A 17 6.22 -12.40 -1.87
N ASN A 18 5.37 -12.38 -2.89
CA ASN A 18 4.21 -13.26 -2.97
C ASN A 18 4.53 -14.54 -3.74
N THR A 19 3.77 -15.59 -3.46
CA THR A 19 3.94 -16.92 -4.09
C THR A 19 3.63 -16.91 -5.60
N ASP A 20 2.87 -15.93 -6.08
CA ASP A 20 2.58 -15.74 -7.51
C ASP A 20 3.67 -14.97 -8.27
N GLY A 21 4.79 -14.66 -7.61
CA GLY A 21 5.92 -13.92 -8.17
C GLY A 21 5.73 -12.40 -8.18
N SER A 22 4.58 -11.88 -7.75
CA SER A 22 4.43 -10.44 -7.48
C SER A 22 5.12 -10.03 -6.18
N THR A 23 5.29 -8.74 -5.97
CA THR A 23 5.92 -8.20 -4.77
C THR A 23 5.17 -6.95 -4.33
N ASP A 24 5.00 -6.76 -3.03
CA ASP A 24 4.37 -5.60 -2.43
C ASP A 24 5.43 -4.63 -1.92
N TYR A 25 5.23 -3.33 -2.18
CA TYR A 25 6.24 -2.30 -1.95
C TYR A 25 5.74 -1.21 -1.00
N GLY A 26 6.62 -0.88 -0.06
CA GLY A 26 6.60 0.32 0.76
C GLY A 26 5.49 0.36 1.80
N ILE A 27 5.25 1.58 2.29
CA ILE A 27 4.41 1.83 3.47
C ILE A 27 2.95 1.35 3.32
N PHE A 28 2.46 1.24 2.09
CA PHE A 28 1.11 0.77 1.77
C PHE A 28 1.09 -0.62 1.12
N GLN A 29 2.23 -1.31 1.01
CA GLN A 29 2.34 -2.64 0.38
C GLN A 29 1.62 -2.70 -0.98
N ILE A 30 2.02 -1.80 -1.89
CA ILE A 30 1.42 -1.70 -3.22
C ILE A 30 2.00 -2.80 -4.12
N ASN A 31 1.13 -3.65 -4.65
CA ASN A 31 1.50 -4.86 -5.39
C ASN A 31 1.98 -4.58 -6.84
N SER A 32 3.09 -5.21 -7.25
CA SER A 32 3.68 -5.06 -8.59
C SER A 32 2.86 -5.66 -9.72
N ARG A 33 1.97 -6.61 -9.47
CA ARG A 33 1.13 -7.20 -10.52
C ARG A 33 0.17 -6.17 -11.12
N TRP A 34 -0.25 -5.20 -10.32
CA TRP A 34 -1.35 -4.29 -10.69
C TRP A 34 -0.91 -2.84 -10.82
N TRP A 35 -0.04 -2.35 -9.93
CA TRP A 35 0.06 -0.91 -9.69
C TRP A 35 1.38 -0.28 -10.11
N CYS A 36 2.49 -1.01 -10.06
CA CYS A 36 3.81 -0.49 -10.38
C CYS A 36 4.63 -1.51 -11.17
N ASN A 37 5.66 -1.04 -11.87
CA ASN A 37 6.56 -1.88 -12.64
C ASN A 37 7.90 -2.12 -11.90
N ASN A 38 8.24 -3.38 -11.63
CA ASN A 38 9.53 -3.79 -11.05
C ASN A 38 10.48 -4.45 -12.07
N ASP A 39 10.12 -4.47 -13.35
CA ASP A 39 10.86 -5.10 -14.47
C ASP A 39 11.05 -6.63 -14.32
N VAL A 40 10.30 -7.27 -13.42
CA VAL A 40 10.37 -8.72 -13.15
C VAL A 40 9.01 -9.38 -13.35
N THR A 41 7.96 -8.83 -12.76
CA THR A 41 6.60 -9.40 -12.82
C THR A 41 5.81 -8.71 -13.94
N PRO A 42 5.10 -9.45 -14.82
CA PRO A 42 4.14 -8.85 -15.74
C PRO A 42 3.11 -7.99 -14.99
N THR A 43 2.83 -6.78 -15.47
CA THR A 43 2.07 -5.78 -14.71
C THR A 43 1.15 -4.93 -15.58
N SER A 44 0.00 -4.55 -15.02
CA SER A 44 -0.85 -3.49 -15.59
C SER A 44 -0.28 -2.09 -15.37
N ASN A 45 0.62 -1.93 -14.39
CA ASN A 45 1.25 -0.66 -14.01
C ASN A 45 0.25 0.50 -13.85
N GLY A 46 -0.84 0.29 -13.11
CA GLY A 46 -1.96 1.24 -13.00
C GLY A 46 -1.63 2.62 -12.43
N CYS A 47 -0.49 2.77 -11.74
CA CYS A 47 0.03 4.06 -11.27
C CYS A 47 1.09 4.67 -12.19
N ASN A 48 1.49 3.96 -13.26
CA ASN A 48 2.51 4.38 -14.22
C ASN A 48 3.86 4.79 -13.58
N ILE A 49 4.39 3.93 -12.71
CA ILE A 49 5.62 4.19 -11.94
C ILE A 49 6.50 2.95 -11.83
N LYS A 50 7.78 3.13 -11.51
CA LYS A 50 8.64 2.03 -11.07
C LYS A 50 8.36 1.71 -9.60
N CYS A 51 8.30 0.43 -9.22
CA CYS A 51 8.01 0.02 -7.84
C CYS A 51 9.03 0.56 -6.83
N ARG A 52 10.30 0.74 -7.24
CA ARG A 52 11.34 1.37 -6.40
C ARG A 52 10.99 2.78 -5.91
N ALA A 53 10.13 3.51 -6.64
CA ALA A 53 9.70 4.85 -6.24
C ALA A 53 8.72 4.84 -5.04
N LEU A 54 8.32 3.65 -4.58
CA LEU A 54 7.51 3.46 -3.39
C LEU A 54 8.36 3.18 -2.14
N LEU A 55 9.68 3.01 -2.31
CA LEU A 55 10.65 2.71 -1.26
C LEU A 55 11.49 3.95 -0.92
N THR A 56 10.82 5.05 -0.61
CA THR A 56 11.43 6.33 -0.27
C THR A 56 10.82 6.88 1.01
N ASP A 57 11.61 7.61 1.79
CA ASP A 57 11.13 8.29 3.00
C ASP A 57 10.07 9.35 2.67
N ASP A 58 10.22 10.04 1.53
CA ASP A 58 9.14 10.83 0.95
C ASP A 58 8.06 9.90 0.38
N ILE A 59 6.91 9.84 1.05
CA ILE A 59 5.80 8.97 0.67
C ILE A 59 4.84 9.60 -0.35
N SER A 60 5.18 10.73 -0.98
CA SER A 60 4.30 11.45 -1.91
C SER A 60 3.86 10.58 -3.10
N VAL A 61 4.79 9.81 -3.68
CA VAL A 61 4.49 8.87 -4.78
C VAL A 61 3.58 7.73 -4.29
N ALA A 62 3.86 7.19 -3.10
CA ALA A 62 3.03 6.15 -2.50
C ALA A 62 1.60 6.64 -2.22
N ILE A 63 1.44 7.87 -1.71
CA ILE A 63 0.13 8.49 -1.47
C ILE A 63 -0.62 8.69 -2.80
N ALA A 64 0.06 9.19 -3.84
CA ALA A 64 -0.57 9.38 -5.15
C ALA A 64 -1.07 8.06 -5.74
N CYS A 65 -0.26 6.99 -5.65
CA CYS A 65 -0.65 5.68 -6.13
C CYS A 65 -1.79 5.06 -5.28
N ALA A 66 -1.75 5.18 -3.94
CA ALA A 66 -2.84 4.73 -3.08
C ALA A 66 -4.16 5.47 -3.39
N LYS A 67 -4.12 6.78 -3.66
CA LYS A 67 -5.28 7.57 -4.13
C LYS A 67 -5.82 7.05 -5.46
N ARG A 68 -4.96 6.58 -6.36
CA ARG A 68 -5.39 5.93 -7.61
C ARG A 68 -6.06 4.60 -7.31
N VAL A 69 -5.48 3.74 -6.47
CA VAL A 69 -6.01 2.42 -6.13
C VAL A 69 -7.43 2.50 -5.57
N VAL A 70 -7.69 3.40 -4.61
CA VAL A 70 -9.03 3.53 -3.98
C VAL A 70 -10.13 4.05 -4.92
N ARG A 71 -9.80 4.49 -6.14
CA ARG A 71 -10.80 4.85 -7.16
C ARG A 71 -11.38 3.63 -7.89
N ASP A 72 -10.71 2.49 -7.83
CA ASP A 72 -11.26 1.24 -8.39
C ASP A 72 -12.41 0.72 -7.50
N PRO A 73 -13.31 -0.13 -8.03
CA PRO A 73 -14.54 -0.56 -7.34
C PRO A 73 -14.34 -1.18 -5.95
N GLN A 74 -13.19 -1.77 -5.67
CA GLN A 74 -12.87 -2.32 -4.34
C GLN A 74 -12.60 -1.24 -3.29
N GLY A 75 -12.26 -0.02 -3.71
CA GLY A 75 -11.85 1.06 -2.82
C GLY A 75 -10.70 0.63 -1.90
N ILE A 76 -10.78 1.00 -0.63
CA ILE A 76 -9.80 0.59 0.39
C ILE A 76 -9.80 -0.92 0.70
N ARG A 77 -10.81 -1.67 0.24
CA ARG A 77 -10.86 -3.14 0.41
C ARG A 77 -9.87 -3.89 -0.49
N ALA A 78 -9.19 -3.18 -1.41
CA ALA A 78 -8.08 -3.74 -2.17
C ALA A 78 -6.94 -4.26 -1.25
N TRP A 79 -6.82 -3.70 -0.05
CA TRP A 79 -5.83 -4.12 0.95
C TRP A 79 -6.40 -5.17 1.89
N VAL A 80 -5.77 -6.34 1.89
CA VAL A 80 -6.17 -7.49 2.72
C VAL A 80 -5.95 -7.18 4.19
N ALA A 81 -4.85 -6.51 4.57
CA ALA A 81 -4.61 -6.17 5.97
C ALA A 81 -5.68 -5.20 6.48
N TRP A 82 -6.11 -4.23 5.68
CA TRP A 82 -7.20 -3.33 6.05
C TRP A 82 -8.52 -4.07 6.28
N ARG A 83 -8.90 -4.97 5.38
CA ARG A 83 -10.12 -5.79 5.55
C ARG A 83 -10.11 -6.58 6.85
N ASN A 84 -8.97 -7.19 7.18
CA ASN A 84 -8.88 -8.11 8.33
C ASN A 84 -8.65 -7.37 9.67
N ARG A 85 -7.94 -6.24 9.64
CA ARG A 85 -7.41 -5.56 10.83
C ARG A 85 -8.00 -4.17 11.07
N CYS A 86 -8.72 -3.59 10.11
CA CYS A 86 -9.24 -2.23 10.22
C CYS A 86 -10.75 -2.14 9.97
N GLN A 87 -11.28 -2.89 9.00
CA GLN A 87 -12.69 -2.82 8.64
C GLN A 87 -13.60 -3.20 9.81
N GLY A 88 -14.61 -2.36 10.09
CA GLY A 88 -15.61 -2.61 11.12
C GLY A 88 -15.10 -2.50 12.57
N ARG A 89 -13.93 -1.90 12.78
CA ARG A 89 -13.34 -1.70 14.11
C ARG A 89 -13.35 -0.22 14.49
N ASP A 90 -13.25 0.04 15.79
CA ASP A 90 -12.90 1.39 16.25
C ASP A 90 -11.44 1.70 15.90
N LEU A 91 -11.24 2.78 15.15
CA LEU A 91 -9.94 3.23 14.66
C LEU A 91 -9.46 4.52 15.34
N SER A 92 -10.22 5.04 16.31
CA SER A 92 -9.89 6.29 17.03
C SER A 92 -8.47 6.27 17.62
N GLY A 93 -8.07 5.12 18.17
CA GLY A 93 -6.74 4.92 18.78
C GLY A 93 -5.55 5.13 17.84
N TYR A 94 -5.73 5.06 16.52
CA TYR A 94 -4.62 5.27 15.58
C TYR A 94 -4.20 6.74 15.43
N VAL A 95 -5.05 7.68 15.83
CA VAL A 95 -4.77 9.12 15.76
C VAL A 95 -4.90 9.81 17.13
N ALA A 96 -5.11 9.03 18.18
CA ALA A 96 -5.22 9.55 19.54
C ALA A 96 -3.90 10.20 19.97
N GLY A 97 -3.98 11.42 20.51
CA GLY A 97 -2.81 12.19 20.96
C GLY A 97 -2.01 12.86 19.84
N CYS A 98 -2.43 12.76 18.58
CA CYS A 98 -1.71 13.39 17.46
C CYS A 98 -1.96 14.90 17.30
N GLY A 99 -2.98 15.47 17.97
CA GLY A 99 -3.27 16.91 17.93
C GLY A 99 -3.64 17.44 16.54
N LEU A 100 -4.44 16.66 15.80
CA LEU A 100 -4.89 16.97 14.43
C LEU A 100 -6.13 17.86 14.40
#